data_AF-A0A4S3M4C2-F1
#
_entry.id   AF-A0A4S3M4C2-F1
#
_cell.length_a   1.000
_cell.length_b   1.000
_cell.length_c   1.000
_cell.angle_alpha   90.00
_cell.angle_beta   90.00
_cell.angle_gamma   90.00
#
_symmetry.space_group_name_H-M   'P 1'
#
loop_
_entity.id
_entity.type
_entity.pdbx_description
1 polymer ?
#
loop_
_entity_poly.entity_id
_entity_poly.type
_entity_poly.pdbx_seq_one_letter_code
_entity_poly.pdbx_strand_id
1 'polypeptide(L)'
;VVGTAGVVVTYLFNLFDGNFLLGNEGREFIEQPKWVKAGIVVAALIFLFNVSMTVLKGRKTAITNILLLGLWGLALLFLFAFVNPANLALDKMYWWYIVHLWVEGTWELVMASILAFLMLK
;
A
#
# COMPACT_ATOMS: atom_id res chain seq x y z
N VAL A 1 10.72 -1.27 21.01
CA VAL A 1 10.14 -2.35 21.86
C VAL A 1 8.80 -1.94 22.45
N VAL A 2 8.70 -0.85 23.20
CA VAL A 2 7.42 -0.42 23.83
C VAL A 2 6.33 -0.09 22.80
N GLY A 3 6.66 0.65 21.74
CA GLY A 3 5.70 0.98 20.68
C GLY A 3 5.20 -0.25 19.90
N THR A 4 6.11 -1.17 19.55
CA THR A 4 5.78 -2.40 18.83
C THR A 4 4.92 -3.35 19.67
N ALA A 5 5.21 -3.48 20.97
CA ALA A 5 4.39 -4.29 21.88
C ALA A 5 2.99 -3.68 22.09
N GLY A 6 2.88 -2.35 22.17
CA GLY A 6 1.59 -1.66 22.27
C GLY A 6 0.69 -1.88 21.06
N VAL A 7 1.26 -1.91 19.85
CA VAL A 7 0.52 -2.24 18.61
C VAL A 7 -0.01 -3.67 18.66
N VAL A 8 0.82 -4.64 19.07
CA VAL A 8 0.42 -6.06 19.16
C VAL A 8 -0.74 -6.25 20.16
N VAL A 9 -0.64 -5.65 21.34
CA VAL A 9 -1.70 -5.71 22.36
C VAL A 9 -2.99 -5.07 21.85
N THR A 10 -2.88 -3.93 21.18
CA THR A 10 -4.05 -3.23 20.62
C THR A 10 -4.73 -4.04 19.51
N TYR A 11 -3.96 -4.69 18.65
CA TYR A 11 -4.49 -5.59 17.61
C TYR A 11 -5.16 -6.83 18.17
N LEU A 12 -4.58 -7.47 19.19
CA LEU A 12 -5.12 -8.71 19.77
C LEU A 12 -6.40 -8.50 20.58
N PHE A 13 -6.50 -7.38 21.30
CA PHE A 13 -7.59 -7.15 22.25
C PHE A 13 -8.59 -6.08 21.79
N ASN A 14 -8.37 -5.44 20.64
CA ASN A 14 -9.20 -4.38 20.06
C ASN A 14 -9.65 -3.32 21.09
N LEU A 15 -8.74 -2.89 21.95
CA LEU A 15 -9.04 -2.10 23.16
C LEU A 15 -9.63 -0.71 22.87
N PHE A 16 -9.52 -0.23 21.63
CA PHE A 16 -9.94 1.11 21.21
C PHE A 16 -10.92 1.07 20.04
N ASP A 17 -11.78 0.05 19.97
CA ASP A 17 -12.77 -0.06 18.89
C ASP A 17 -13.59 1.23 18.73
N GLY A 18 -13.77 1.68 17.49
CA GLY A 18 -14.41 2.96 17.17
C GLY A 18 -13.62 4.24 17.53
N ASN A 19 -12.42 4.14 18.11
CA ASN A 19 -11.57 5.31 18.39
C ASN A 19 -10.90 5.83 17.10
N PHE A 20 -10.97 7.13 16.87
CA PHE A 20 -10.36 7.74 15.68
C PHE A 20 -8.82 7.62 15.62
N LEU A 21 -8.14 7.60 16.77
CA LEU A 21 -6.68 7.57 16.87
C LEU A 21 -6.12 6.16 16.90
N LEU A 22 -6.76 5.26 17.65
CA LEU A 22 -6.22 3.93 17.96
C LEU A 22 -7.13 2.78 17.53
N GLY A 23 -8.32 3.08 16.99
CA GLY A 23 -9.32 2.07 16.64
C GLY A 23 -9.09 1.44 15.28
N ASN A 24 -9.64 0.24 15.12
CA ASN A 24 -9.63 -0.49 13.85
C ASN A 24 -10.87 -0.15 13.02
N GLU A 25 -10.72 -0.03 11.70
CA GLU A 25 -11.85 0.16 10.78
C GLU A 25 -12.62 -1.14 10.48
N GLY A 26 -12.14 -2.29 10.96
CA GLY A 26 -12.83 -3.58 10.81
C GLY A 26 -12.88 -4.11 9.37
N ARG A 27 -12.13 -3.51 8.45
CA ARG A 27 -11.96 -3.99 7.07
C ARG A 27 -10.63 -4.73 6.97
N GLU A 28 -10.71 -6.03 6.67
CA GLU A 28 -9.55 -6.94 6.59
C GLU A 28 -8.42 -6.38 5.71
N PHE A 29 -7.16 -6.49 6.15
CA PHE A 29 -5.93 -5.95 5.55
C PHE A 29 -5.81 -4.43 5.44
N ILE A 30 -6.85 -3.67 5.80
CA ILE A 30 -6.88 -2.21 5.81
C ILE A 30 -7.52 -1.68 7.10
N GLU A 31 -7.18 -2.30 8.23
CA GLU A 31 -7.77 -2.06 9.55
C GLU A 31 -7.31 -0.74 10.19
N GLN A 32 -6.16 -0.22 9.78
CA GLN A 32 -5.55 0.95 10.40
C GLN A 32 -6.44 2.21 10.30
N PRO A 33 -6.38 3.12 11.30
CA PRO A 33 -7.14 4.37 11.26
C PRO A 33 -6.89 5.21 9.99
N LYS A 34 -7.87 6.03 9.59
CA LYS A 34 -7.77 6.90 8.39
C LYS A 34 -6.53 7.80 8.38
N TRP A 35 -6.14 8.33 9.54
CA TRP A 35 -4.95 9.18 9.64
C TRP A 35 -3.66 8.39 9.37
N VAL A 36 -3.60 7.11 9.77
CA VAL A 36 -2.49 6.20 9.45
C VAL A 36 -2.46 5.92 7.95
N LYS A 37 -3.62 5.64 7.34
CA LYS A 37 -3.74 5.48 5.87
C LYS A 37 -3.20 6.72 5.14
N ALA A 38 -3.57 7.91 5.61
CA ALA A 38 -3.07 9.16 5.03
C ALA A 38 -1.54 9.29 5.20
N GLY A 39 -1.01 8.94 6.38
CA GLY A 39 0.43 8.89 6.62
C GLY A 39 1.18 7.94 5.67
N ILE A 40 0.61 6.75 5.41
CA ILE A 40 1.14 5.79 4.45
C ILE A 40 1.16 6.38 3.03
N VAL A 41 0.09 7.05 2.61
CA VAL A 41 0.04 7.72 1.29
C VAL A 41 1.13 8.77 1.18
N VAL A 42 1.30 9.63 2.18
CA VAL A 42 2.33 10.68 2.17
C VAL A 42 3.73 10.08 2.08
N ALA A 43 4.03 9.05 2.88
CA ALA A 43 5.31 8.36 2.85
C ALA A 43 5.57 7.71 1.48
N ALA A 44 4.56 7.05 0.91
CA ALA A 44 4.64 6.43 -0.42
C ALA A 44 4.90 7.48 -1.51
N LEU A 45 4.24 8.63 -1.47
CA LEU A 45 4.45 9.71 -2.44
C LEU A 45 5.85 10.32 -2.35
N ILE A 46 6.39 10.52 -1.14
CA ILE A 46 7.78 10.99 -0.96
C ILE A 46 8.76 9.99 -1.56
N PHE A 47 8.58 8.70 -1.28
CA PHE A 47 9.39 7.62 -1.85
C PHE A 47 9.30 7.60 -3.38
N LEU A 48 8.08 7.61 -3.93
CA LEU A 48 7.84 7.58 -5.36
C LEU A 48 8.43 8.79 -6.08
N PHE A 49 8.31 9.98 -5.49
CA PHE A 49 8.93 11.18 -6.02
C PHE A 49 10.45 11.02 -6.10
N ASN A 50 11.10 10.57 -5.02
CA ASN A 50 12.55 10.40 -4.98
C ASN A 50 13.05 9.41 -6.04
N VAL A 51 12.43 8.23 -6.12
CA VAL A 51 12.83 7.21 -7.10
C VAL A 51 12.52 7.66 -8.54
N SER A 52 11.35 8.26 -8.77
CA SER A 52 10.97 8.76 -10.10
C SER A 52 11.93 9.84 -10.59
N MET A 53 12.31 10.80 -9.74
CA MET A 53 13.28 11.84 -10.08
C MET A 53 14.67 11.26 -10.38
N THR A 54 15.06 10.19 -9.69
CA THR A 54 16.31 9.48 -9.94
C THR A 54 16.30 8.81 -11.32
N VAL A 55 15.23 8.08 -11.66
CA VAL A 55 15.08 7.44 -12.97
C VAL A 55 14.97 8.47 -14.11
N LEU A 56 14.29 9.59 -13.88
CA LEU A 56 14.16 10.65 -14.87
C LEU A 56 15.51 11.27 -15.24
N LYS A 57 16.39 11.48 -14.26
CA LYS A 57 17.77 11.96 -14.47
C LYS A 57 18.70 10.88 -15.05
N GLY A 58 18.33 9.61 -14.92
CA GLY A 58 19.12 8.47 -15.38
C GLY A 58 18.69 7.89 -16.74
N ARG A 59 19.36 6.79 -17.11
CA ARG A 59 19.00 5.97 -18.28
C ARG A 59 17.75 5.17 -17.99
N LYS A 60 16.74 5.33 -18.83
CA LYS A 60 15.47 4.63 -18.74
C LYS A 60 15.60 3.28 -19.45
N THR A 61 15.29 2.20 -18.76
CA THR A 61 15.25 0.85 -19.31
C THR A 61 13.85 0.27 -19.18
N ALA A 62 13.55 -0.79 -19.93
CA ALA A 62 12.28 -1.51 -19.78
C ALA A 62 12.07 -1.96 -18.33
N ILE A 63 13.11 -2.48 -17.68
CA ILE A 63 13.07 -2.95 -16.29
C ILE A 63 12.74 -1.81 -15.32
N THR A 64 13.42 -0.67 -15.41
CA THR A 64 13.15 0.47 -14.51
C THR A 64 11.76 1.05 -14.72
N ASN A 65 11.27 1.04 -15.97
CA ASN A 65 9.93 1.54 -16.29
C ASN A 65 8.84 0.60 -15.73
N ILE A 66 9.01 -0.73 -15.85
CA ILE A 66 8.09 -1.71 -15.26
C ILE A 66 8.10 -1.62 -13.73
N LEU A 67 9.28 -1.46 -13.13
CA LEU A 67 9.40 -1.24 -11.68
C LEU A 67 8.62 0.01 -11.23
N LEU A 68 8.83 1.14 -11.91
CA LEU A 68 8.09 2.37 -11.59
C LEU A 68 6.58 2.23 -11.81
N LEU A 69 6.15 1.55 -12.87
CA LEU A 69 4.73 1.28 -13.13
C LEU A 69 4.12 0.47 -11.98
N GLY A 70 4.78 -0.60 -11.54
CA GLY A 70 4.34 -1.41 -10.41
C GLY A 70 4.25 -0.59 -9.12
N LEU A 71 5.28 0.20 -8.80
CA LEU A 71 5.32 1.03 -7.60
C LEU A 71 4.25 2.14 -7.60
N TRP A 72 4.03 2.81 -8.73
CA TRP A 72 2.96 3.81 -8.85
C TRP A 72 1.58 3.17 -8.79
N GLY A 73 1.38 2.04 -9.47
CA GLY A 73 0.13 1.27 -9.39
C GLY A 73 -0.19 0.88 -7.95
N LEU A 74 0.82 0.46 -7.18
CA LEU A 74 0.70 0.10 -5.78
C LEU A 74 0.16 1.30 -4.95
N ALA A 75 0.74 2.48 -5.11
CA ALA A 75 0.26 3.67 -4.39
C ALA A 75 -1.13 4.15 -4.82
N LEU A 76 -1.45 4.07 -6.12
CA LEU A 76 -2.76 4.50 -6.65
C LEU A 76 -3.89 3.57 -6.21
N LEU A 77 -3.68 2.24 -6.25
CA LEU A 77 -4.68 1.29 -5.78
C LEU A 77 -4.96 1.44 -4.28
N PHE A 78 -3.95 1.80 -3.49
CA PHE A 78 -4.14 2.04 -2.06
C PHE A 78 -5.10 3.21 -1.75
N LEU A 79 -5.33 4.14 -2.70
CA LEU A 79 -6.31 5.22 -2.51
C LEU A 79 -7.75 4.71 -2.36
N PHE A 80 -8.06 3.52 -2.88
CA PHE A 80 -9.37 2.89 -2.66
C PHE A 80 -9.60 2.52 -1.18
N ALA A 81 -8.56 2.50 -0.33
CA ALA A 81 -8.71 2.26 1.11
C ALA A 81 -9.53 3.35 1.82
N PHE A 82 -9.66 4.53 1.21
CA PHE A 82 -10.50 5.64 1.70
C PHE A 82 -11.95 5.57 1.22
N VAL A 83 -12.24 4.71 0.25
CA VAL A 83 -13.59 4.48 -0.27
C VAL A 83 -14.26 3.41 0.59
N ASN A 84 -15.27 3.81 1.36
CA ASN A 84 -16.04 2.95 2.25
C ASN A 84 -17.55 3.18 2.03
N PRO A 85 -18.14 2.54 1.01
CA PRO A 85 -19.57 2.68 0.71
C PRO A 85 -20.43 1.84 1.66
N ALA A 86 -21.66 2.29 1.93
CA ALA A 86 -22.60 1.55 2.79
C ALA A 86 -23.10 0.23 2.15
N ASN A 87 -22.98 0.08 0.83
CA ASN A 87 -23.34 -1.15 0.13
C ASN A 87 -22.19 -2.15 0.23
N LEU A 88 -22.44 -3.30 0.88
CA LEU A 88 -21.45 -4.35 1.12
C LEU A 88 -20.82 -4.91 -0.17
N ALA A 89 -21.61 -5.10 -1.23
CA ALA A 89 -21.08 -5.62 -2.49
C ALA A 89 -20.11 -4.64 -3.14
N LEU A 90 -20.44 -3.35 -3.07
CA LEU A 90 -19.57 -2.28 -3.58
C LEU A 90 -18.32 -2.10 -2.72
N ASP A 91 -18.44 -2.22 -1.39
CA ASP A 91 -17.29 -2.22 -0.48
C ASP A 91 -16.31 -3.34 -0.82
N LYS A 92 -16.81 -4.57 -0.99
CA LYS A 92 -15.98 -5.72 -1.36
C LYS A 92 -15.35 -5.57 -2.75
N MET A 93 -16.03 -4.96 -3.70
CA MET A 93 -15.45 -4.66 -5.02
C MET A 93 -14.20 -3.77 -4.90
N TYR A 94 -14.28 -2.66 -4.18
CA TYR A 94 -13.12 -1.77 -3.98
C TYR A 94 -12.05 -2.37 -3.07
N TRP A 95 -12.45 -3.18 -2.10
CA TRP A 95 -11.52 -3.94 -1.28
C TRP A 95 -10.66 -4.88 -2.14
N TRP A 96 -11.24 -5.57 -3.11
CA TRP A 96 -10.51 -6.45 -4.03
C TRP A 96 -9.53 -5.69 -4.94
N TYR A 97 -9.77 -4.40 -5.22
CA TYR A 97 -8.80 -3.57 -5.94
C TYR A 97 -7.52 -3.36 -5.12
N ILE A 98 -7.61 -3.38 -3.79
CA ILE A 98 -6.47 -3.18 -2.89
C ILE A 98 -5.81 -4.52 -2.54
N VAL A 99 -6.57 -5.61 -2.41
CA VAL A 99 -5.99 -6.87 -1.96
C VAL A 99 -5.47 -7.68 -3.14
N HIS A 100 -6.31 -7.93 -4.13
CA HIS A 100 -5.97 -8.85 -5.23
C HIS A 100 -5.20 -8.15 -6.36
N LEU A 101 -5.68 -7.00 -6.87
CA LEU A 101 -4.91 -6.28 -7.92
C LEU A 101 -3.55 -5.78 -7.43
N TRP A 102 -3.40 -5.64 -6.12
CA TRP A 102 -2.13 -5.31 -5.52
C TRP A 102 -1.21 -6.52 -5.56
N VAL A 103 -1.59 -7.63 -4.91
CA VAL A 103 -0.77 -8.84 -4.76
C VAL A 103 -0.53 -9.55 -6.10
N GLU A 104 -1.57 -9.71 -6.91
CA GLU A 104 -1.55 -10.48 -8.16
C GLU A 104 -1.40 -9.58 -9.40
N GLY A 105 -1.29 -8.26 -9.21
CA GLY A 105 -1.04 -7.32 -10.30
C GLY A 105 0.24 -6.53 -10.08
N THR A 106 0.17 -5.50 -9.21
CA THR A 106 1.29 -4.57 -9.05
C THR A 106 2.53 -5.20 -8.41
N TRP A 107 2.34 -6.11 -7.45
CA TRP A 107 3.44 -6.82 -6.80
C TRP A 107 4.14 -7.79 -7.75
N GLU A 108 3.42 -8.40 -8.68
CA GLU A 108 4.05 -9.22 -9.73
C GLU A 108 4.97 -8.39 -10.63
N LEU A 109 4.58 -7.17 -11.01
CA LEU A 109 5.43 -6.26 -11.78
C LEU A 109 6.69 -5.86 -11.01
N VAL A 110 6.56 -5.56 -9.73
CA VAL A 110 7.70 -5.23 -8.86
C VAL A 110 8.64 -6.43 -8.71
N MET A 111 8.10 -7.61 -8.42
CA MET A 111 8.90 -8.83 -8.30
C MET A 111 9.62 -9.18 -9.60
N ALA A 112 8.90 -9.16 -10.73
CA ALA A 112 9.46 -9.48 -12.04
C ALA A 112 10.56 -8.50 -12.45
N SER A 113 10.39 -7.20 -12.20
CA SER A 113 11.41 -6.19 -12.51
C SER A 113 12.65 -6.30 -11.63
N ILE A 114 12.49 -6.60 -10.34
CA ILE A 114 13.62 -6.87 -9.44
C ILE A 114 14.37 -8.13 -9.89
N LEU A 115 13.66 -9.22 -10.18
CA LEU A 115 14.28 -10.45 -10.67
C LEU A 115 15.03 -10.22 -11.99
N ALA A 116 14.40 -9.55 -12.95
CA ALA A 116 15.03 -9.22 -14.23
C ALA A 116 16.30 -8.37 -14.05
N PHE A 117 16.29 -7.42 -13.12
CA PHE A 117 17.48 -6.62 -12.79
C PHE A 117 18.61 -7.48 -12.22
N LEU A 118 18.29 -8.44 -11.34
CA LEU A 118 19.26 -9.33 -10.73
C LEU A 118 19.87 -10.32 -11.73
N MET A 119 19.10 -10.80 -12.70
CA MET A 119 19.58 -11.77 -13.71
C MET A 119 20.48 -11.14 -14.79
N LEU A 120 20.41 -9.82 -14.99
CA LEU A 120 21.28 -9.10 -15.95
C LEU A 120 22.63 -8.68 -15.36
N LYS A 121 22.83 -8.93 -14.07
CA LYS A 121 24.04 -8.57 -13.35
C LYS A 121 24.95 -9.77 -13.17
#